data_AF-D9PHT0-F1
#
_entry.id   AF-D9PHT0-F1
#
_cell.length_a   1.000
_cell.length_b   1.000
_cell.length_c   1.000
_cell.angle_alpha   90.00
_cell.angle_beta   90.00
_cell.angle_gamma   90.00
#
_symmetry.space_group_name_H-M   'P 1'
#
loop_
_entity.id
_entity.type
_entity.pdbx_description
1 polymer ?
#
loop_
_entity_poly.entity_id
_entity_poly.type
_entity_poly.pdbx_seq_one_letter_code
_entity_poly.pdbx_strand_id
1 'polypeptide(L)'
;MQYYQNHEFDKALDYYEKLYYKTSSTIYYEKYLSCLLETKDFNKAEKLVKKQIKLQPESLSYRVDLGIVYLRQGEQKKAEITWEKTIDAAENNQQVLALAERFIAIKQYDRAIKTYERGRKISANNYPYSFEMAEVYRIKGDKAAMISQYLDVLEMQEEYLMAVQGGLQTTFGDGADAEQNQLLKTELIKRIQKRPDHTVFSELLIWIQLQQKDYYGALLQAKALDKRKKENGYRIMELGQMFAQNMDYDLAADAYAYVLEKGKNNDYYSNARMEWLKMKFLKITSENKYTTQELLDLEIGYQQAIRELGSNTVYYPLYKNLAHLQAFYLHNIADAIHLLTAEVDKSYLSLLAKAELKLELGDILLLSGEIWEASLRYSQVEKDFKYDEIGQEAKFRNAKIAYYTHDFKWAQAQLDVLKGATSKLIANDAMELSLMISDAIAIDTLERPLAMFADADLLVFQNKDSLALLALDSISTLFSGHSLLDDVLYRKAQIALKYGKHNEAVVFLESILLAYPFGVLADDALFELAELNDKEFKNIEKAKELYQRLLEEYPGSLYVVEARKRFRMLRGDTVD
;
A
#
# COMPACT_ATOMS: atom_id res chain seq x y z
N MET A 1 43.63 -18.59 -21.10
CA MET A 1 42.35 -17.89 -20.85
C MET A 1 42.03 -16.91 -21.97
N GLN A 2 42.94 -16.00 -22.33
CA GLN A 2 42.76 -15.03 -23.43
C GLN A 2 42.34 -15.66 -24.77
N TYR A 3 43.07 -16.68 -25.27
CA TYR A 3 42.68 -17.35 -26.53
C TYR A 3 41.27 -17.97 -26.50
N TYR A 4 40.84 -18.51 -25.36
CA TYR A 4 39.49 -19.08 -25.21
C TYR A 4 38.40 -18.01 -25.18
N GLN A 5 38.66 -16.87 -24.54
CA GLN A 5 37.73 -15.74 -24.52
C GLN A 5 37.60 -15.08 -25.90
N ASN A 6 38.65 -15.12 -26.72
CA ASN A 6 38.65 -14.63 -28.09
C ASN A 6 38.06 -15.61 -29.11
N HIS A 7 37.48 -16.74 -28.69
CA HIS A 7 37.00 -17.83 -29.56
C HIS A 7 38.08 -18.46 -30.46
N GLU A 8 39.37 -18.28 -30.12
CA GLU A 8 40.51 -18.90 -30.81
C GLU A 8 40.74 -20.33 -30.28
N PHE A 9 39.77 -21.22 -30.52
CA PHE A 9 39.73 -22.56 -29.91
C PHE A 9 40.88 -23.47 -30.34
N ASP A 10 41.36 -23.36 -31.58
CA ASP A 10 42.52 -24.14 -32.07
C ASP A 10 43.79 -23.84 -31.27
N LYS A 11 44.06 -22.56 -31.00
CA LYS A 11 45.22 -22.15 -30.20
C LYS A 11 45.02 -22.49 -28.73
N ALA A 12 43.81 -22.31 -28.21
CA ALA A 12 43.48 -22.64 -26.82
C ALA A 12 43.63 -24.15 -26.53
N LEU A 13 43.33 -25.00 -27.52
CA LEU A 13 43.35 -26.46 -27.41
C LEU A 13 44.70 -26.98 -26.90
N ASP A 14 45.81 -26.54 -27.52
CA ASP A 14 47.17 -26.97 -27.16
C ASP A 14 47.54 -26.64 -25.70
N TYR A 15 47.07 -25.49 -25.20
CA TYR A 15 47.33 -25.09 -23.82
C TYR A 15 46.46 -25.88 -22.84
N TYR A 16 45.17 -26.05 -23.12
CA TYR A 16 44.27 -26.78 -22.23
C TYR A 16 44.54 -28.28 -22.21
N GLU A 17 44.98 -28.88 -23.32
CA GLU A 17 45.45 -30.26 -23.36
C GLU A 17 46.64 -30.46 -22.40
N LYS A 18 47.68 -29.61 -22.53
CA LYS A 18 48.87 -29.67 -21.67
C LYS A 18 48.52 -29.44 -20.19
N LEU A 19 47.69 -28.45 -19.90
CA LEU A 19 47.28 -28.13 -18.52
C LEU A 19 46.50 -29.29 -17.89
N TYR A 20 45.57 -29.89 -18.63
CA TYR A 20 44.78 -31.03 -18.17
C TYR A 20 45.68 -32.23 -17.86
N TYR A 21 46.60 -32.62 -18.76
CA TYR A 21 47.48 -33.76 -18.53
C TYR A 21 48.58 -33.51 -17.49
N LYS A 22 49.07 -32.27 -17.37
CA LYS A 22 50.12 -31.91 -16.38
C LYS A 22 49.59 -31.87 -14.96
N THR A 23 48.38 -31.35 -14.76
CA THR A 23 47.80 -31.16 -13.42
C THR A 23 46.86 -32.28 -13.02
N SER A 24 46.38 -33.08 -13.98
CA SER A 24 45.28 -34.03 -13.80
C SER A 24 44.03 -33.42 -13.13
N SER A 25 43.89 -32.08 -13.20
CA SER A 25 42.84 -31.34 -12.53
C SER A 25 41.57 -31.30 -13.36
N THR A 26 40.45 -31.64 -12.72
CA THR A 26 39.10 -31.50 -13.26
C THR A 26 38.75 -30.05 -13.63
N ILE A 27 39.46 -29.07 -13.05
CA ILE A 27 39.25 -27.63 -13.32
C ILE A 27 39.45 -27.29 -14.80
N TYR A 28 40.37 -27.98 -15.49
CA TYR A 28 40.65 -27.73 -16.91
C TYR A 28 39.83 -28.59 -17.87
N TYR A 29 39.09 -29.58 -17.36
CA TYR A 29 38.35 -30.52 -18.18
C TYR A 29 37.31 -29.83 -19.05
N GLU A 30 36.48 -28.95 -18.48
CA GLU A 30 35.39 -28.32 -19.24
C GLU A 30 35.91 -27.45 -20.39
N LYS A 31 37.00 -26.71 -20.14
CA LYS A 31 37.62 -25.86 -21.16
C LYS A 31 38.31 -26.69 -22.24
N TYR A 32 38.95 -27.80 -21.87
CA TYR A 32 39.55 -28.72 -22.84
C TYR A 32 38.49 -29.40 -23.70
N LEU A 33 37.43 -29.94 -23.10
CA LEU A 33 36.31 -30.54 -23.82
C LEU A 33 35.64 -29.52 -24.75
N SER A 34 35.39 -28.30 -24.29
CA SER A 34 34.82 -27.22 -25.10
C SER A 34 35.70 -26.91 -26.32
N CYS A 35 37.02 -26.80 -26.16
CA CYS A 35 37.91 -26.59 -27.30
C CYS A 35 37.80 -27.75 -28.31
N LEU A 36 37.84 -29.00 -27.84
CA LEU A 36 37.73 -30.17 -28.71
C LEU A 36 36.41 -30.22 -29.48
N LEU A 37 35.30 -29.81 -28.86
CA LEU A 37 33.99 -29.77 -29.50
C LEU A 37 33.91 -28.67 -30.57
N GLU A 38 34.49 -27.50 -30.32
CA GLU A 38 34.49 -26.37 -31.26
C GLU A 38 35.45 -26.60 -32.44
N THR A 39 36.60 -27.23 -32.21
CA THR A 39 37.54 -27.64 -33.26
C THR A 39 37.13 -28.94 -33.97
N LYS A 40 36.00 -29.53 -33.56
CA LYS A 40 35.42 -30.77 -34.10
C LYS A 40 36.32 -32.00 -33.99
N ASP A 41 37.29 -32.01 -33.08
CA ASP A 41 38.07 -33.21 -32.75
C ASP A 41 37.27 -34.13 -31.80
N PHE A 42 36.19 -34.69 -32.34
CA PHE A 42 35.26 -35.49 -31.57
C PHE A 42 35.85 -36.82 -31.08
N ASN A 43 36.86 -37.35 -31.78
CA ASN A 43 37.55 -38.57 -31.39
C ASN A 43 38.34 -38.37 -30.09
N LYS A 44 39.09 -37.26 -29.99
CA LYS A 44 39.76 -36.90 -28.73
C LYS A 44 38.74 -36.52 -27.65
N ALA A 45 37.67 -35.81 -28.00
CA ALA A 45 36.60 -35.47 -27.06
C ALA A 45 36.00 -36.73 -26.41
N GLU A 46 35.63 -37.73 -27.22
CA GLU A 46 35.05 -38.98 -26.73
C GLU A 46 36.03 -39.73 -25.80
N LYS A 47 37.31 -39.81 -26.17
CA LYS A 47 38.35 -40.42 -25.34
C LYS A 47 38.54 -39.68 -24.01
N LEU A 48 38.53 -38.35 -24.05
CA LEU A 48 38.63 -37.49 -22.86
C LEU A 48 37.47 -37.75 -21.89
N VAL A 49 36.24 -37.70 -22.39
CA VAL A 49 35.04 -37.91 -21.57
C VAL A 49 35.01 -39.33 -21.01
N LYS A 50 35.29 -40.35 -21.82
CA LYS A 50 35.37 -41.75 -21.35
C LYS A 50 36.45 -41.94 -20.28
N LYS A 51 37.56 -41.22 -20.37
CA LYS A 51 38.59 -41.22 -19.30
C LYS A 51 38.02 -40.63 -18.01
N GLN A 52 37.29 -39.51 -18.08
CA GLN A 52 36.68 -38.90 -16.90
C GLN A 52 35.60 -39.76 -16.26
N ILE A 53 34.74 -40.39 -17.05
CA ILE A 53 33.74 -41.35 -16.54
C ILE A 53 34.43 -42.49 -15.78
N LYS A 54 35.59 -42.97 -16.23
CA LYS A 54 36.34 -44.01 -15.51
C LYS A 54 36.98 -43.52 -14.22
N LEU A 55 37.40 -42.26 -14.16
CA LEU A 55 38.02 -41.66 -12.97
C LEU A 55 36.98 -41.31 -11.92
N GLN A 56 35.77 -40.91 -12.33
CA GLN A 56 34.67 -40.49 -11.46
C GLN A 56 33.37 -41.17 -11.90
N PRO A 57 33.22 -42.48 -11.67
CA PRO A 57 32.08 -43.26 -12.15
C PRO A 57 30.73 -42.83 -11.56
N GLU A 58 30.77 -42.27 -10.34
CA GLU A 58 29.63 -41.70 -9.59
C GLU A 58 29.13 -40.37 -10.17
N SER A 59 29.98 -39.64 -10.90
CA SER A 59 29.61 -38.36 -11.50
C SER A 59 28.90 -38.58 -12.83
N LEU A 60 27.57 -38.53 -12.79
CA LEU A 60 26.74 -38.71 -13.99
C LEU A 60 26.88 -37.56 -14.99
N SER A 61 27.37 -36.39 -14.56
CA SER A 61 27.58 -35.21 -15.41
C SER A 61 28.52 -35.49 -16.59
N TYR A 62 29.55 -36.33 -16.42
CA TYR A 62 30.43 -36.70 -17.54
C TYR A 62 29.74 -37.63 -18.54
N ARG A 63 28.72 -38.38 -18.13
CA ARG A 63 27.92 -39.19 -19.07
C ARG A 63 27.01 -38.30 -19.91
N VAL A 64 26.55 -37.16 -19.38
CA VAL A 64 25.88 -36.11 -20.17
C VAL A 64 26.82 -35.58 -21.24
N ASP A 65 28.07 -35.27 -20.88
CA ASP A 65 29.08 -34.78 -21.82
C ASP A 65 29.33 -35.76 -22.96
N LEU A 66 29.30 -37.07 -22.69
CA LEU A 66 29.44 -38.08 -23.73
C LEU A 66 28.29 -38.01 -24.74
N GLY A 67 27.07 -37.78 -24.26
CA GLY A 67 25.92 -37.52 -25.12
C GLY A 67 26.08 -36.22 -25.92
N ILE A 68 26.67 -35.16 -25.36
CA ILE A 68 26.98 -33.92 -26.11
C ILE A 68 27.97 -34.21 -27.25
N VAL A 69 29.02 -35.00 -26.98
CA VAL A 69 29.98 -35.40 -28.01
C VAL A 69 29.28 -36.15 -29.14
N TYR A 70 28.43 -37.13 -28.82
CA TYR A 70 27.65 -37.85 -29.83
C TYR A 70 26.68 -36.94 -30.60
N LEU A 71 26.03 -35.98 -29.92
CA LEU A 71 25.16 -35.03 -30.59
C LEU A 71 25.94 -34.15 -31.58
N ARG A 72 27.11 -33.65 -31.16
CA ARG A 72 27.99 -32.81 -32.01
C ARG A 72 28.60 -33.60 -33.18
N GLN A 73 28.75 -34.91 -33.06
CA GLN A 73 29.12 -35.83 -34.15
C GLN A 73 27.97 -36.09 -35.15
N GLY A 74 26.73 -35.67 -34.87
CA GLY A 74 25.55 -36.00 -35.66
C GLY A 74 24.90 -37.34 -35.28
N GLU A 75 25.40 -38.03 -34.25
CA GLU A 75 24.88 -39.31 -33.75
C GLU A 75 23.72 -39.08 -32.75
N GLN A 76 22.68 -38.36 -33.16
CA GLN A 76 21.59 -37.94 -32.27
C GLN A 76 20.93 -39.10 -31.50
N LYS A 77 20.62 -40.21 -32.17
CA LYS A 77 20.01 -41.39 -31.50
C LYS A 77 20.89 -41.94 -30.39
N LYS A 78 22.21 -41.94 -30.58
CA LYS A 78 23.17 -42.45 -29.59
C LYS A 78 23.31 -41.48 -28.42
N ALA A 79 23.26 -40.17 -28.68
CA ALA A 79 23.19 -39.15 -27.64
C ALA A 79 21.95 -39.34 -26.76
N GLU A 80 20.77 -39.49 -27.37
CA GLU A 80 19.50 -39.70 -26.66
C GLU A 80 19.52 -40.96 -25.80
N ILE A 81 19.96 -42.09 -26.35
CA ILE A 81 20.10 -43.35 -25.58
C ILE A 81 21.09 -43.18 -24.42
N THR A 82 22.19 -42.46 -24.63
CA THR A 82 23.18 -42.21 -23.59
C THR A 82 22.60 -41.36 -22.46
N TRP A 83 21.83 -40.32 -22.78
CA TRP A 83 21.19 -39.47 -21.79
C TRP A 83 20.08 -40.18 -21.02
N GLU A 84 19.20 -40.94 -21.68
CA GLU A 84 18.15 -41.70 -20.96
C GLU A 84 18.78 -42.71 -19.98
N LYS A 85 19.79 -43.47 -20.42
CA LYS A 85 20.53 -44.38 -19.53
C LYS A 85 21.22 -43.67 -18.38
N THR A 86 21.66 -42.43 -18.59
CA THR A 86 22.30 -41.61 -17.56
C THR A 86 21.27 -41.17 -16.53
N ILE A 87 20.07 -40.78 -16.96
CA ILE A 87 18.96 -40.42 -16.09
C ILE A 87 18.53 -41.62 -15.24
N ASP A 88 18.35 -42.79 -15.86
CA ASP A 88 17.94 -44.01 -15.14
C ASP A 88 18.95 -44.46 -14.09
N ALA A 89 20.23 -44.19 -14.32
CA ALA A 89 21.35 -44.52 -13.43
C ALA A 89 21.50 -43.57 -12.22
N ALA A 90 20.69 -42.51 -12.11
CA ALA A 90 20.63 -41.73 -10.89
C ALA A 90 20.02 -42.56 -9.75
N GLU A 91 20.67 -42.58 -8.60
CA GLU A 91 20.32 -43.41 -7.44
C GLU A 91 19.99 -42.62 -6.18
N ASN A 92 20.39 -41.34 -6.10
CA ASN A 92 20.19 -40.51 -4.92
C ASN A 92 19.99 -39.03 -5.27
N ASN A 93 19.59 -38.24 -4.28
CA ASN A 93 19.24 -36.82 -4.47
C ASN A 93 20.42 -35.97 -4.98
N GLN A 94 21.64 -36.23 -4.51
CA GLN A 94 22.83 -35.49 -4.93
C GLN A 94 23.11 -35.69 -6.42
N GLN A 95 23.02 -36.94 -6.90
CA GLN A 95 23.18 -37.26 -8.31
C GLN A 95 22.08 -36.64 -9.17
N VAL A 96 20.83 -36.66 -8.71
CA VAL A 96 19.70 -36.03 -9.41
C VAL A 96 19.92 -34.53 -9.60
N LEU A 97 20.26 -33.81 -8.52
CA LEU A 97 20.48 -32.35 -8.57
C LEU A 97 21.63 -32.01 -9.53
N ALA A 98 22.79 -32.65 -9.38
CA ALA A 98 23.96 -32.39 -10.22
C ALA A 98 23.71 -32.74 -11.70
N LEU A 99 22.98 -33.83 -11.96
CA LEU A 99 22.65 -34.25 -13.32
C LEU A 99 21.67 -33.27 -13.98
N ALA A 100 20.64 -32.84 -13.26
CA ALA A 100 19.67 -31.87 -13.77
C ALA A 100 20.33 -30.50 -14.02
N GLU A 101 21.16 -30.00 -13.10
CA GLU A 101 21.96 -28.78 -13.29
C GLU A 101 22.82 -28.87 -14.55
N ARG A 102 23.45 -30.03 -14.80
CA ARG A 102 24.23 -30.24 -16.02
C ARG A 102 23.35 -30.12 -17.27
N PHE A 103 22.15 -30.71 -17.27
CA PHE A 103 21.20 -30.59 -18.38
C PHE A 103 20.70 -29.15 -18.57
N ILE A 104 20.44 -28.40 -17.49
CA ILE A 104 20.04 -26.98 -17.52
C ILE A 104 21.15 -26.13 -18.15
N ALA A 105 22.41 -26.33 -17.76
CA ALA A 105 23.56 -25.59 -18.26
C ALA A 105 23.73 -25.72 -19.79
N ILE A 106 23.32 -26.86 -20.36
CA ILE A 106 23.36 -27.12 -21.81
C ILE A 106 22.01 -26.89 -22.49
N LYS A 107 21.07 -26.24 -21.81
CA LYS A 107 19.72 -25.89 -22.28
C LYS A 107 18.86 -27.09 -22.69
N GLN A 108 19.15 -28.27 -22.16
CA GLN A 108 18.36 -29.50 -22.35
C GLN A 108 17.28 -29.59 -21.26
N TYR A 109 16.35 -28.63 -21.24
CA TYR A 109 15.37 -28.46 -20.17
C TYR A 109 14.48 -29.69 -19.96
N ASP A 110 14.00 -30.33 -21.04
CA ASP A 110 13.18 -31.54 -20.95
C ASP A 110 13.92 -32.71 -20.30
N ARG A 111 15.25 -32.78 -20.45
CA ARG A 111 16.09 -33.79 -19.81
C ARG A 111 16.29 -33.50 -18.32
N ALA A 112 16.46 -32.23 -17.97
CA ALA A 112 16.50 -31.81 -16.57
C ALA A 112 15.19 -32.15 -15.85
N ILE A 113 14.04 -31.85 -16.47
CA ILE A 113 12.71 -32.22 -15.96
C ILE A 113 12.62 -33.74 -15.75
N LYS A 114 12.94 -34.56 -16.76
CA LYS A 114 12.96 -36.04 -16.62
C LYS A 114 13.88 -36.53 -15.49
N THR A 115 14.98 -35.84 -15.25
CA THR A 115 15.91 -36.15 -14.17
C THR A 115 15.28 -35.90 -12.80
N TYR A 116 14.57 -34.79 -12.63
CA TYR A 116 13.81 -34.54 -11.41
C TYR A 116 12.63 -35.50 -11.23
N GLU A 117 11.93 -35.89 -12.30
CA GLU A 117 10.89 -36.93 -12.23
C GLU A 117 11.45 -38.28 -11.75
N ARG A 118 12.65 -38.63 -12.22
CA ARG A 118 13.38 -39.80 -11.74
C ARG A 118 13.72 -39.65 -10.25
N GLY A 119 14.21 -38.48 -9.84
CA GLY A 119 14.47 -38.16 -8.43
C GLY A 119 13.24 -38.31 -7.54
N ARG A 120 12.09 -37.79 -7.97
CA ARG A 120 10.81 -37.92 -7.26
C ARG A 120 10.43 -39.38 -7.00
N LYS A 121 10.70 -40.28 -7.96
CA LYS A 121 10.48 -41.72 -7.81
C LYS A 121 11.46 -42.36 -6.82
N ILE A 122 12.72 -41.94 -6.83
CA ILE A 122 13.76 -42.42 -5.90
C ILE A 122 13.47 -42.00 -4.47
N SER A 123 13.04 -40.75 -4.27
CA SER A 123 12.73 -40.19 -2.95
C SER A 123 11.39 -40.69 -2.37
N ALA A 124 10.66 -41.56 -3.09
CA ALA A 124 9.32 -42.03 -2.71
C ALA A 124 8.37 -40.88 -2.33
N ASN A 125 8.45 -39.76 -3.05
CA ASN A 125 7.72 -38.50 -2.80
C ASN A 125 8.10 -37.75 -1.50
N ASN A 126 9.11 -38.17 -0.73
CA ASN A 126 9.62 -37.37 0.40
C ASN A 126 10.27 -36.06 -0.06
N TYR A 127 10.80 -36.03 -1.29
CA TYR A 127 11.32 -34.82 -1.91
C TYR A 127 10.76 -34.70 -3.33
N PRO A 128 9.79 -33.80 -3.57
CA PRO A 128 9.02 -33.79 -4.82
C PRO A 128 9.72 -33.09 -5.99
N TYR A 129 10.81 -32.37 -5.74
CA TYR A 129 11.54 -31.55 -6.72
C TYR A 129 10.69 -30.49 -7.42
N SER A 130 9.52 -30.13 -6.85
CA SER A 130 8.56 -29.22 -7.51
C SER A 130 9.15 -27.83 -7.75
N PHE A 131 9.95 -27.31 -6.81
CA PHE A 131 10.56 -25.99 -6.93
C PHE A 131 11.62 -25.95 -8.03
N GLU A 132 12.46 -26.98 -8.11
CA GLU A 132 13.49 -27.09 -9.15
C GLU A 132 12.86 -27.27 -10.53
N MET A 133 11.81 -28.09 -10.63
CA MET A 133 11.08 -28.25 -11.89
C MET A 133 10.36 -26.97 -12.28
N ALA A 134 9.75 -26.25 -11.33
CA ALA A 134 9.14 -24.95 -11.58
C ALA A 134 10.17 -23.95 -12.15
N GLU A 135 11.38 -23.90 -11.59
CA GLU A 135 12.45 -23.03 -12.09
C GLU A 135 12.88 -23.41 -13.52
N VAL A 136 13.01 -24.71 -13.83
CA VAL A 136 13.31 -25.15 -15.19
C VAL A 136 12.19 -24.75 -16.17
N TYR A 137 10.92 -24.92 -15.78
CA TYR A 137 9.78 -24.49 -16.59
C TYR A 137 9.74 -22.97 -16.76
N ARG A 138 10.09 -22.19 -15.74
CA ARG A 138 10.23 -20.74 -15.80
C ARG A 138 11.27 -20.31 -16.83
N ILE A 139 12.47 -20.91 -16.80
CA ILE A 139 13.55 -20.65 -17.76
C ILE A 139 13.14 -21.08 -19.19
N LYS A 140 12.41 -22.20 -19.31
CA LYS A 140 11.88 -22.69 -20.59
C LYS A 140 10.75 -21.78 -21.15
N GLY A 141 10.13 -20.96 -20.31
CA GLY A 141 8.98 -20.11 -20.65
C GLY A 141 7.62 -20.82 -20.55
N ASP A 142 7.59 -22.05 -20.02
CA ASP A 142 6.36 -22.84 -19.85
C ASP A 142 5.71 -22.53 -18.49
N LYS A 143 4.99 -21.42 -18.45
CA LYS A 143 4.37 -20.91 -17.21
C LYS A 143 3.26 -21.82 -16.69
N ALA A 144 2.52 -22.48 -17.58
CA ALA A 144 1.45 -23.39 -17.18
C ALA A 144 2.02 -24.58 -16.40
N ALA A 145 3.09 -25.20 -16.90
CA ALA A 145 3.76 -26.28 -16.20
C ALA A 145 4.44 -25.80 -14.91
N MET A 146 5.01 -24.60 -14.90
CA MET A 146 5.56 -23.97 -13.69
C MET A 146 4.50 -23.82 -12.59
N ILE A 147 3.35 -23.21 -12.90
CA ILE A 147 2.22 -23.07 -11.98
C ILE A 147 1.79 -24.45 -11.47
N SER A 148 1.66 -25.43 -12.37
CA SER A 148 1.27 -26.78 -11.97
C SER A 148 2.22 -27.37 -10.93
N GLN A 149 3.54 -27.23 -11.09
CA GLN A 149 4.50 -27.76 -10.10
C GLN A 149 4.34 -27.11 -8.71
N TYR A 150 4.13 -25.79 -8.66
CA TYR A 150 3.86 -25.10 -7.39
C TYR A 150 2.55 -25.55 -6.77
N LEU A 151 1.49 -25.71 -7.53
CA LEU A 151 0.22 -26.15 -6.97
C LEU A 151 0.25 -27.64 -6.57
N ASP A 152 1.00 -28.48 -7.31
CA ASP A 152 1.18 -29.90 -6.99
C ASP A 152 1.90 -30.08 -5.66
N VAL A 153 2.88 -29.21 -5.33
CA VAL A 153 3.57 -29.28 -4.03
C VAL A 153 2.62 -28.98 -2.88
N LEU A 154 1.68 -28.06 -3.07
CA LEU A 154 0.64 -27.75 -2.08
C LEU A 154 -0.38 -28.87 -1.93
N GLU A 155 -0.69 -29.63 -3.01
CA GLU A 155 -1.53 -30.83 -2.89
C GLU A 155 -0.89 -31.92 -2.03
N MET A 156 0.44 -31.94 -1.92
CA MET A 156 1.16 -32.91 -1.12
C MET A 156 1.36 -32.44 0.32
N GLN A 157 1.78 -31.18 0.50
CA GLN A 157 2.16 -30.60 1.78
C GLN A 157 1.78 -29.11 1.80
N GLU A 158 0.74 -28.77 2.58
CA GLU A 158 0.23 -27.40 2.68
C GLU A 158 1.25 -26.44 3.31
N GLU A 159 2.21 -26.96 4.08
CA GLU A 159 3.27 -26.21 4.76
C GLU A 159 4.19 -25.46 3.79
N TYR A 160 4.23 -25.85 2.51
CA TYR A 160 4.97 -25.15 1.48
C TYR A 160 4.29 -23.86 0.99
N LEU A 161 3.13 -23.46 1.54
CA LEU A 161 2.39 -22.26 1.11
C LEU A 161 3.29 -21.02 1.03
N MET A 162 4.07 -20.72 2.06
CA MET A 162 4.97 -19.56 2.05
C MET A 162 6.06 -19.64 0.97
N ALA A 163 6.63 -20.82 0.75
CA ALA A 163 7.65 -21.02 -0.28
C ALA A 163 7.04 -20.88 -1.70
N VAL A 164 5.82 -21.36 -1.90
CA VAL A 164 5.07 -21.20 -3.15
C VAL A 164 4.69 -19.74 -3.39
N GLN A 165 4.25 -19.02 -2.36
CA GLN A 165 3.99 -17.59 -2.45
C GLN A 165 5.26 -16.82 -2.89
N GLY A 166 6.41 -17.09 -2.28
CA GLY A 166 7.68 -16.47 -2.68
C GLY A 166 8.09 -16.79 -4.13
N GLY A 167 7.92 -18.04 -4.57
CA GLY A 167 8.18 -18.44 -5.96
C GLY A 167 7.28 -17.73 -6.96
N LEU A 168 5.97 -17.66 -6.66
CA LEU A 168 4.98 -17.02 -7.52
C LEU A 168 5.11 -15.50 -7.53
N GLN A 169 5.52 -14.87 -6.42
CA GLN A 169 5.64 -13.41 -6.32
C GLN A 169 6.55 -12.82 -7.41
N THR A 170 7.65 -13.50 -7.73
CA THR A 170 8.60 -13.06 -8.77
C THR A 170 7.99 -12.96 -10.16
N THR A 171 6.94 -13.73 -10.44
CA THR A 171 6.33 -13.84 -11.77
C THR A 171 4.92 -13.24 -11.84
N PHE A 172 4.16 -13.26 -10.74
CA PHE A 172 2.74 -12.90 -10.67
C PHE A 172 2.42 -11.83 -9.60
N GLY A 173 3.44 -11.20 -9.01
CA GLY A 173 3.28 -10.12 -8.03
C GLY A 173 2.80 -8.80 -8.65
N ASP A 174 3.06 -7.68 -7.96
CA ASP A 174 2.67 -6.34 -8.43
C ASP A 174 3.38 -6.01 -9.76
N GLY A 175 2.63 -5.49 -10.75
CA GLY A 175 3.13 -5.22 -12.10
C GLY A 175 3.21 -6.42 -13.06
N ALA A 176 2.77 -7.62 -12.66
CA ALA A 176 2.71 -8.77 -13.56
C ALA A 176 1.65 -8.59 -14.67
N ASP A 177 1.96 -9.13 -15.84
CA ASP A 177 1.08 -9.12 -17.02
C ASP A 177 -0.29 -9.77 -16.72
N ALA A 178 -1.35 -9.05 -17.08
CA ALA A 178 -2.74 -9.43 -16.82
C ALA A 178 -3.09 -10.81 -17.37
N GLU A 179 -2.54 -11.19 -18.53
CA GLU A 179 -2.80 -12.51 -19.13
C GLU A 179 -2.21 -13.64 -18.27
N GLN A 180 -1.03 -13.41 -17.70
CA GLN A 180 -0.32 -14.38 -16.86
C GLN A 180 -1.04 -14.56 -15.51
N ASN A 181 -1.50 -13.46 -14.94
CA ASN A 181 -2.31 -13.46 -13.73
C ASN A 181 -3.63 -14.21 -13.93
N GLN A 182 -4.25 -14.06 -15.10
CA GLN A 182 -5.47 -14.80 -15.45
C GLN A 182 -5.22 -16.31 -15.56
N LEU A 183 -4.07 -16.73 -16.08
CA LEU A 183 -3.69 -18.15 -16.15
C LEU A 183 -3.61 -18.78 -14.75
N LEU A 184 -2.90 -18.14 -13.82
CA LEU A 184 -2.78 -18.61 -12.43
C LEU A 184 -4.14 -18.67 -11.73
N LYS A 185 -4.96 -17.62 -11.85
CA LYS A 185 -6.33 -17.60 -11.30
C LYS A 185 -7.16 -18.75 -11.84
N THR A 186 -7.10 -18.99 -13.15
CA THR A 186 -7.86 -20.06 -13.81
C THR A 186 -7.46 -21.44 -13.27
N GLU A 187 -6.16 -21.69 -13.09
CA GLU A 187 -5.68 -22.98 -12.59
C GLU A 187 -6.02 -23.18 -11.10
N LEU A 188 -5.90 -22.14 -10.27
CA LEU A 188 -6.34 -22.17 -8.88
C LEU A 188 -7.84 -22.48 -8.76
N ILE A 189 -8.69 -21.79 -9.54
CA ILE A 189 -10.14 -22.03 -9.53
C ILE A 189 -10.47 -23.47 -9.92
N LYS A 190 -9.79 -24.04 -10.93
CA LYS A 190 -9.98 -25.45 -11.30
C LYS A 190 -9.64 -26.39 -10.15
N ARG A 191 -8.55 -26.15 -9.42
CA ARG A 191 -8.16 -26.99 -8.28
C ARG A 191 -9.11 -26.86 -7.09
N ILE A 192 -9.56 -25.64 -6.80
CA ILE A 192 -10.58 -25.37 -5.77
C ILE A 192 -11.89 -26.09 -6.11
N GLN A 193 -12.33 -26.08 -7.38
CA GLN A 193 -13.54 -26.79 -7.80
C GLN A 193 -13.40 -28.31 -7.70
N LYS A 194 -12.22 -28.86 -8.03
CA LYS A 194 -11.95 -30.30 -7.94
C LYS A 194 -11.81 -30.80 -6.51
N ARG A 195 -11.20 -30.00 -5.62
CA ARG A 195 -11.00 -30.31 -4.20
C ARG A 195 -11.41 -29.15 -3.31
N PRO A 196 -12.72 -28.91 -3.10
CA PRO A 196 -13.18 -27.80 -2.26
C PRO A 196 -12.68 -27.89 -0.81
N ASP A 197 -12.46 -29.09 -0.28
CA ASP A 197 -12.00 -29.27 1.10
C ASP A 197 -10.52 -28.90 1.29
N HIS A 198 -9.75 -28.84 0.21
CA HIS A 198 -8.33 -28.53 0.24
C HIS A 198 -8.10 -27.01 0.19
N THR A 199 -8.30 -26.36 1.33
CA THR A 199 -8.49 -24.91 1.42
C THR A 199 -7.25 -24.07 1.10
N VAL A 200 -6.04 -24.64 1.09
CA VAL A 200 -4.79 -23.91 0.77
C VAL A 200 -4.85 -23.21 -0.60
N PHE A 201 -5.60 -23.75 -1.57
CA PHE A 201 -5.76 -23.11 -2.89
C PHE A 201 -6.63 -21.87 -2.82
N SER A 202 -7.68 -21.87 -2.00
CA SER A 202 -8.47 -20.68 -1.74
C SER A 202 -7.64 -19.61 -1.04
N GLU A 203 -6.78 -20.01 -0.10
CA GLU A 203 -5.88 -19.10 0.61
C GLU A 203 -4.85 -18.48 -0.33
N LEU A 204 -4.25 -19.28 -1.22
CA LEU A 204 -3.34 -18.79 -2.24
C LEU A 204 -4.04 -17.86 -3.26
N LEU A 205 -5.30 -18.16 -3.62
CA LEU A 205 -6.11 -17.32 -4.50
C LEU A 205 -6.42 -15.96 -3.86
N ILE A 206 -6.79 -15.93 -2.58
CA ILE A 206 -6.99 -14.68 -1.84
C ILE A 206 -5.69 -13.89 -1.82
N TRP A 207 -4.57 -14.53 -1.44
CA TRP A 207 -3.27 -13.87 -1.36
C TRP A 207 -2.85 -13.23 -2.68
N ILE A 208 -2.96 -13.95 -3.81
CA ILE A 208 -2.56 -13.40 -5.12
C ILE A 208 -3.48 -12.27 -5.57
N GLN A 209 -4.78 -12.34 -5.28
CA GLN A 209 -5.72 -11.26 -5.60
C GLN A 209 -5.40 -9.99 -4.81
N LEU A 210 -4.99 -10.12 -3.54
CA LEU A 210 -4.54 -8.98 -2.75
C LEU A 210 -3.28 -8.33 -3.33
N GLN A 211 -2.30 -9.13 -3.79
CA GLN A 211 -1.10 -8.60 -4.46
C GLN A 211 -1.44 -7.84 -5.76
N GLN A 212 -2.47 -8.28 -6.46
CA GLN A 212 -2.95 -7.67 -7.70
C GLN A 212 -3.95 -6.53 -7.48
N LYS A 213 -4.20 -6.13 -6.23
CA LYS A 213 -5.18 -5.10 -5.84
C LYS A 213 -6.62 -5.42 -6.31
N ASP A 214 -6.90 -6.70 -6.59
CA ASP A 214 -8.24 -7.25 -6.84
C ASP A 214 -8.94 -7.51 -5.51
N TYR A 215 -9.18 -6.43 -4.76
CA TYR A 215 -9.73 -6.48 -3.40
C TYR A 215 -11.15 -7.06 -3.35
N TYR A 216 -11.99 -6.72 -4.34
CA TYR A 216 -13.33 -7.28 -4.47
C TYR A 216 -13.29 -8.82 -4.66
N GLY A 217 -12.45 -9.30 -5.57
CA GLY A 217 -12.27 -10.73 -5.80
C GLY A 217 -11.75 -11.46 -4.56
N ALA A 218 -10.77 -10.88 -3.86
CA ALA A 218 -10.24 -11.42 -2.62
C ALA A 218 -11.32 -11.53 -1.52
N LEU A 219 -12.14 -10.49 -1.34
CA LEU A 219 -13.24 -10.50 -0.36
C LEU A 219 -14.28 -11.58 -0.70
N LEU A 220 -14.64 -11.75 -1.97
CA LEU A 220 -15.60 -12.77 -2.40
C LEU A 220 -15.10 -14.18 -2.05
N GLN A 221 -13.83 -14.48 -2.35
CA GLN A 221 -13.23 -15.78 -2.02
C GLN A 221 -13.08 -15.99 -0.51
N ALA A 222 -12.72 -14.93 0.23
CA ALA A 222 -12.64 -14.99 1.68
C ALA A 222 -13.99 -15.26 2.34
N LYS A 223 -15.08 -14.61 1.89
CA LYS A 223 -16.45 -14.89 2.35
C LYS A 223 -16.83 -16.36 2.10
N ALA A 224 -16.48 -16.90 0.93
CA ALA A 224 -16.73 -18.32 0.63
C ALA A 224 -15.93 -19.26 1.54
N LEU A 225 -14.67 -18.93 1.82
CA LEU A 225 -13.81 -19.73 2.70
C LEU A 225 -14.25 -19.68 4.16
N ASP A 226 -14.61 -18.49 4.67
CA ASP A 226 -15.15 -18.30 6.01
C ASP A 226 -16.42 -19.15 6.25
N LYS A 227 -17.34 -19.22 5.27
CA LYS A 227 -18.52 -20.10 5.35
C LYS A 227 -18.14 -21.57 5.45
N ARG A 228 -17.11 -21.99 4.70
CA ARG A 228 -16.64 -23.38 4.65
C ARG A 228 -15.96 -23.80 5.95
N LYS A 229 -15.04 -22.96 6.45
CA LYS A 229 -14.26 -23.21 7.68
C LYS A 229 -15.00 -22.82 8.96
N LYS A 230 -16.14 -22.12 8.86
CA LYS A 230 -16.91 -21.58 9.99
C LYS A 230 -16.04 -20.70 10.89
N GLU A 231 -15.25 -19.83 10.29
CA GLU A 231 -14.30 -18.91 10.98
C GLU A 231 -15.01 -17.75 11.70
N ASN A 232 -16.35 -17.73 11.68
CA ASN A 232 -17.20 -16.72 12.33
C ASN A 232 -16.90 -15.27 11.91
N GLY A 233 -16.21 -15.05 10.80
CA GLY A 233 -15.88 -13.72 10.30
C GLY A 233 -14.48 -13.22 10.65
N TYR A 234 -13.65 -14.00 11.37
CA TYR A 234 -12.30 -13.56 11.79
C TYR A 234 -11.48 -13.00 10.63
N ARG A 235 -11.31 -13.80 9.56
CA ARG A 235 -10.59 -13.40 8.34
C ARG A 235 -11.20 -12.18 7.66
N ILE A 236 -12.53 -12.05 7.73
CA ILE A 236 -13.25 -10.96 7.09
C ILE A 236 -13.03 -9.64 7.86
N MET A 237 -12.90 -9.71 9.18
CA MET A 237 -12.51 -8.57 10.00
C MET A 237 -11.11 -8.05 9.62
N GLU A 238 -10.14 -8.95 9.43
CA GLU A 238 -8.78 -8.60 9.00
C GLU A 238 -8.78 -7.93 7.62
N LEU A 239 -9.52 -8.49 6.66
CA LEU A 239 -9.66 -7.89 5.33
C LEU A 239 -10.36 -6.52 5.37
N GLY A 240 -11.42 -6.39 6.17
CA GLY A 240 -12.12 -5.11 6.36
C GLY A 240 -11.17 -4.03 6.88
N GLN A 241 -10.31 -4.37 7.85
CA GLN A 241 -9.32 -3.44 8.38
C GLN A 241 -8.28 -3.05 7.32
N MET A 242 -7.80 -4.02 6.52
CA MET A 242 -6.86 -3.75 5.44
C MET A 242 -7.48 -2.85 4.36
N PHE A 243 -8.74 -3.08 3.98
CA PHE A 243 -9.45 -2.21 3.03
C PHE A 243 -9.63 -0.79 3.59
N ALA A 244 -9.97 -0.66 4.88
CA ALA A 244 -10.07 0.63 5.55
C ALA A 244 -8.75 1.40 5.55
N GLN A 245 -7.61 0.71 5.78
CA GLN A 245 -6.28 1.30 5.71
C GLN A 245 -5.91 1.76 4.29
N ASN A 246 -6.43 1.09 3.28
CA ASN A 246 -6.28 1.49 1.87
C ASN A 246 -7.32 2.52 1.41
N MET A 247 -8.14 3.05 2.34
CA MET A 247 -9.22 4.02 2.07
C MET A 247 -10.33 3.50 1.15
N ASP A 248 -10.43 2.18 0.96
CA ASP A 248 -11.54 1.55 0.25
C ASP A 248 -12.68 1.28 1.25
N TYR A 249 -13.40 2.35 1.59
CA TYR A 249 -14.44 2.32 2.62
C TYR A 249 -15.64 1.47 2.22
N ASP A 250 -15.92 1.32 0.92
CA ASP A 250 -17.02 0.49 0.42
C ASP A 250 -16.74 -1.00 0.63
N LEU A 251 -15.56 -1.49 0.24
CA LEU A 251 -15.19 -2.88 0.49
C LEU A 251 -15.01 -3.18 1.98
N ALA A 252 -14.47 -2.24 2.75
CA ALA A 252 -14.38 -2.36 4.20
C ALA A 252 -15.77 -2.49 4.83
N ALA A 253 -16.72 -1.63 4.44
CA ALA A 253 -18.10 -1.71 4.91
C ALA A 253 -18.79 -3.03 4.48
N ASP A 254 -18.56 -3.53 3.26
CA ASP A 254 -19.09 -4.82 2.80
C ASP A 254 -18.52 -6.01 3.59
N ALA A 255 -17.25 -5.93 3.99
CA ALA A 255 -16.63 -6.92 4.86
C ALA A 255 -17.29 -6.94 6.25
N TYR A 256 -17.44 -5.78 6.89
CA TYR A 256 -18.08 -5.71 8.21
C TYR A 256 -19.57 -6.06 8.17
N ALA A 257 -20.29 -5.66 7.11
CA ALA A 257 -21.70 -6.02 6.91
C ALA A 257 -21.89 -7.54 6.89
N TYR A 258 -21.01 -8.27 6.21
CA TYR A 258 -21.04 -9.73 6.19
C TYR A 258 -20.87 -10.35 7.59
N VAL A 259 -20.05 -9.76 8.46
CA VAL A 259 -19.92 -10.23 9.85
C VAL A 259 -21.19 -9.94 10.65
N LEU A 260 -21.83 -8.79 10.43
CA LEU A 260 -23.10 -8.44 11.07
C LEU A 260 -24.24 -9.40 10.69
N GLU A 261 -24.28 -9.89 9.45
CA GLU A 261 -25.26 -10.87 8.97
C GLU A 261 -25.20 -12.20 9.74
N LYS A 262 -24.08 -12.52 10.41
CA LYS A 262 -23.93 -13.71 11.25
C LYS A 262 -24.68 -13.61 12.58
N GLY A 263 -25.16 -12.42 12.94
CA GLY A 263 -26.04 -12.18 14.09
C GLY A 263 -25.33 -11.67 15.34
N LYS A 264 -26.14 -11.17 16.28
CA LYS A 264 -25.71 -10.45 17.49
C LYS A 264 -24.88 -11.28 18.49
N ASN A 265 -24.97 -12.61 18.41
CA ASN A 265 -24.24 -13.52 19.29
C ASN A 265 -22.82 -13.83 18.77
N ASN A 266 -22.44 -13.29 17.61
CA ASN A 266 -21.10 -13.46 17.06
C ASN A 266 -20.07 -12.64 17.86
N ASP A 267 -18.92 -13.23 18.17
CA ASP A 267 -17.86 -12.60 18.97
C ASP A 267 -17.34 -11.29 18.36
N TYR A 268 -17.44 -11.14 17.03
CA TYR A 268 -17.00 -9.95 16.30
C TYR A 268 -18.12 -8.94 16.03
N TYR A 269 -19.37 -9.22 16.44
CA TYR A 269 -20.52 -8.36 16.09
C TYR A 269 -20.34 -6.91 16.54
N SER A 270 -19.96 -6.69 17.81
CA SER A 270 -19.80 -5.34 18.37
C SER A 270 -18.73 -4.55 17.63
N ASN A 271 -17.58 -5.17 17.35
CA ASN A 271 -16.48 -4.53 16.63
C ASN A 271 -16.87 -4.25 15.17
N ALA A 272 -17.43 -5.25 14.47
CA ALA A 272 -17.94 -5.07 13.11
C ALA A 272 -18.98 -3.95 13.04
N ARG A 273 -19.86 -3.81 14.04
CA ARG A 273 -20.89 -2.78 14.07
C ARG A 273 -20.28 -1.38 14.16
N MET A 274 -19.26 -1.21 14.99
CA MET A 274 -18.56 0.07 15.12
C MET A 274 -17.79 0.41 13.84
N GLU A 275 -16.96 -0.52 13.35
CA GLU A 275 -16.15 -0.27 12.16
C GLU A 275 -17.02 -0.07 10.91
N TRP A 276 -18.14 -0.79 10.78
CA TRP A 276 -19.10 -0.56 9.69
C TRP A 276 -19.66 0.87 9.68
N LEU A 277 -20.08 1.39 10.85
CA LEU A 277 -20.57 2.77 10.95
C LEU A 277 -19.45 3.78 10.69
N LYS A 278 -18.25 3.52 11.20
CA LYS A 278 -17.07 4.34 10.95
C LYS A 278 -16.70 4.38 9.46
N MET A 279 -16.76 3.26 8.73
CA MET A 279 -16.50 3.25 7.28
C MET A 279 -17.52 4.09 6.53
N LYS A 280 -18.80 3.97 6.87
CA LYS A 280 -19.85 4.82 6.29
C LYS A 280 -19.64 6.30 6.58
N PHE A 281 -19.28 6.63 7.81
CA PHE A 281 -18.95 8.00 8.20
C PHE A 281 -17.75 8.52 7.41
N LEU A 282 -16.63 7.78 7.37
CA LEU A 282 -15.42 8.17 6.63
C LEU A 282 -15.67 8.36 5.14
N LYS A 283 -16.50 7.51 4.52
CA LYS A 283 -16.91 7.68 3.12
C LYS A 283 -17.62 9.02 2.90
N ILE A 284 -18.59 9.34 3.75
CA ILE A 284 -19.34 10.61 3.68
C ILE A 284 -18.40 11.81 3.87
N THR A 285 -17.51 11.75 4.87
CA THR A 285 -16.62 12.87 5.18
C THR A 285 -15.47 13.05 4.19
N SER A 286 -15.02 11.98 3.51
CA SER A 286 -13.88 12.03 2.57
C SER A 286 -14.28 12.42 1.15
N GLU A 287 -15.40 11.90 0.66
CA GLU A 287 -15.85 12.19 -0.72
C GLU A 287 -16.65 13.49 -0.81
N ASN A 288 -17.15 13.98 0.34
CA ASN A 288 -18.06 15.14 0.47
C ASN A 288 -19.24 15.11 -0.54
N LYS A 289 -19.61 13.88 -0.94
CA LYS A 289 -20.67 13.53 -1.87
C LYS A 289 -21.63 12.63 -1.11
N TYR A 290 -22.72 13.23 -0.63
CA TYR A 290 -23.74 12.52 0.14
C TYR A 290 -25.10 13.16 -0.08
N THR A 291 -26.11 12.35 0.15
CA THR A 291 -27.51 12.77 0.20
C THR A 291 -27.93 12.99 1.64
N THR A 292 -28.93 13.85 1.86
CA THR A 292 -29.54 14.01 3.19
C THR A 292 -30.06 12.69 3.76
N GLN A 293 -30.56 11.79 2.89
CA GLN A 293 -31.04 10.49 3.33
C GLN A 293 -29.91 9.60 3.87
N GLU A 294 -28.73 9.61 3.25
CA GLU A 294 -27.57 8.84 3.74
C GLU A 294 -27.10 9.32 5.12
N LEU A 295 -27.16 10.64 5.38
CA LEU A 295 -26.84 11.19 6.70
C LEU A 295 -27.86 10.74 7.76
N LEU A 296 -29.16 10.79 7.44
CA LEU A 296 -30.23 10.36 8.33
C LEU A 296 -30.17 8.85 8.61
N ASP A 297 -29.90 8.04 7.59
CA ASP A 297 -29.73 6.59 7.74
C ASP A 297 -28.52 6.26 8.63
N LEU A 298 -27.43 7.04 8.51
CA LEU A 298 -26.26 6.89 9.35
C LEU A 298 -26.54 7.30 10.80
N GLU A 299 -27.27 8.40 11.02
CA GLU A 299 -27.72 8.83 12.35
C GLU A 299 -28.54 7.72 13.03
N ILE A 300 -29.55 7.18 12.32
CA ILE A 300 -30.37 6.06 12.81
C ILE A 300 -29.47 4.86 13.15
N GLY A 301 -28.49 4.57 12.29
CA GLY A 301 -27.51 3.50 12.48
C GLY A 301 -26.71 3.63 13.78
N TYR A 302 -26.21 4.84 14.07
CA TYR A 302 -25.50 5.15 15.33
C TYR A 302 -26.41 5.03 16.54
N GLN A 303 -27.59 5.64 16.49
CA GLN A 303 -28.56 5.57 17.60
C GLN A 303 -28.96 4.13 17.90
N GLN A 304 -29.14 3.29 16.86
CA GLN A 304 -29.40 1.87 17.04
C GLN A 304 -28.20 1.14 17.65
N ALA A 305 -26.97 1.39 17.17
CA ALA A 305 -25.78 0.75 17.72
C ALA A 305 -25.58 1.09 19.20
N ILE A 306 -25.80 2.34 19.60
CA ILE A 306 -25.72 2.78 20.99
C ILE A 306 -26.75 2.04 21.86
N ARG A 307 -28.01 1.91 21.39
CA ARG A 307 -29.05 1.15 22.09
C ARG A 307 -28.73 -0.35 22.21
N GLU A 308 -28.12 -0.92 21.17
CA GLU A 308 -27.82 -2.35 21.10
C GLU A 308 -26.60 -2.77 21.91
N LEU A 309 -25.52 -1.98 21.85
CA LEU A 309 -24.23 -2.30 22.48
C LEU A 309 -24.14 -1.80 23.93
N GLY A 310 -24.96 -0.80 24.29
CA GLY A 310 -25.04 -0.23 25.62
C GLY A 310 -23.84 0.64 26.01
N SER A 311 -23.68 0.86 27.31
CA SER A 311 -22.66 1.74 27.88
C SER A 311 -21.37 0.97 28.19
N ASN A 312 -20.28 1.31 27.49
CA ASN A 312 -18.94 0.81 27.75
C ASN A 312 -17.90 1.84 27.28
N THR A 313 -16.73 1.90 27.94
CA THR A 313 -15.59 2.71 27.45
C THR A 313 -15.32 2.43 25.98
N VAL A 314 -15.35 1.17 25.52
CA VAL A 314 -14.98 0.84 24.13
C VAL A 314 -15.90 1.51 23.09
N TYR A 315 -17.13 1.89 23.47
CA TYR A 315 -18.16 2.38 22.55
C TYR A 315 -18.31 3.90 22.54
N TYR A 316 -17.48 4.66 23.28
CA TYR A 316 -17.51 6.13 23.25
C TYR A 316 -17.38 6.73 21.83
N PRO A 317 -16.64 6.13 20.86
CA PRO A 317 -16.54 6.70 19.51
C PRO A 317 -17.88 6.76 18.78
N LEU A 318 -18.86 5.93 19.15
CA LEU A 318 -20.22 6.00 18.60
C LEU A 318 -20.92 7.31 18.99
N TYR A 319 -20.77 7.74 20.24
CA TYR A 319 -21.33 8.99 20.74
C TYR A 319 -20.64 10.20 20.11
N LYS A 320 -19.29 10.15 20.04
CA LYS A 320 -18.48 11.19 19.39
C LYS A 320 -18.90 11.40 17.94
N ASN A 321 -18.91 10.34 17.14
CA ASN A 321 -19.21 10.43 15.70
C ASN A 321 -20.69 10.77 15.43
N LEU A 322 -21.62 10.29 16.27
CA LEU A 322 -23.02 10.69 16.19
C LEU A 322 -23.19 12.19 16.44
N ALA A 323 -22.59 12.72 17.51
CA ALA A 323 -22.65 14.14 17.82
C ALA A 323 -22.01 14.99 16.71
N HIS A 324 -20.87 14.55 16.17
CA HIS A 324 -20.22 15.20 15.04
C HIS A 324 -21.14 15.25 13.81
N LEU A 325 -21.72 14.11 13.43
CA LEU A 325 -22.68 14.00 12.33
C LEU A 325 -23.88 14.94 12.54
N GLN A 326 -24.45 14.93 13.75
CA GLN A 326 -25.57 15.77 14.12
C GLN A 326 -25.24 17.26 13.99
N ALA A 327 -24.10 17.70 14.53
CA ALA A 327 -23.71 19.10 14.56
C ALA A 327 -23.24 19.62 13.19
N PHE A 328 -22.26 18.96 12.57
CA PHE A 328 -21.55 19.49 11.41
C PHE A 328 -22.22 19.19 10.07
N TYR A 329 -23.07 18.14 10.00
CA TYR A 329 -23.70 17.71 8.74
C TYR A 329 -25.23 17.83 8.76
N LEU A 330 -25.87 17.46 9.87
CA LEU A 330 -27.34 17.53 10.00
C LEU A 330 -27.83 18.86 10.60
N HIS A 331 -26.93 19.71 11.08
CA HIS A 331 -27.24 20.99 11.74
C HIS A 331 -28.12 20.88 13.00
N ASN A 332 -28.16 19.71 13.63
CA ASN A 332 -28.84 19.42 14.91
C ASN A 332 -27.90 19.66 16.10
N ILE A 333 -27.40 20.90 16.23
CA ILE A 333 -26.38 21.28 17.21
C ILE A 333 -26.83 21.03 18.66
N ALA A 334 -28.08 21.36 18.98
CA ALA A 334 -28.62 21.22 20.34
C ALA A 334 -28.63 19.74 20.81
N ASP A 335 -29.03 18.83 19.92
CA ASP A 335 -29.06 17.39 20.21
C ASP A 335 -27.65 16.84 20.42
N ALA A 336 -26.68 17.29 19.60
CA ALA A 336 -25.28 16.91 19.71
C ALA A 336 -24.64 17.36 21.04
N ILE A 337 -24.88 18.62 21.45
CA ILE A 337 -24.43 19.16 22.74
C ILE A 337 -25.05 18.36 23.89
N HIS A 338 -26.36 18.12 23.83
CA HIS A 338 -27.06 17.35 24.86
C HIS A 338 -26.52 15.92 24.98
N LEU A 339 -26.29 15.25 23.84
CA LEU A 339 -25.72 13.90 23.77
C LEU A 339 -24.36 13.82 24.47
N LEU A 340 -23.42 14.68 24.09
CA LEU A 340 -22.07 14.63 24.65
C LEU A 340 -22.00 15.11 26.10
N THR A 341 -22.80 16.11 26.47
CA THR A 341 -22.87 16.59 27.85
C THR A 341 -23.39 15.51 28.79
N ALA A 342 -24.37 14.71 28.36
CA ALA A 342 -24.89 13.59 29.15
C ALA A 342 -23.89 12.43 29.31
N GLU A 343 -22.94 12.31 28.37
CA GLU A 343 -22.02 11.18 28.23
C GLU A 343 -20.64 11.43 28.85
N VAL A 344 -20.10 12.64 28.73
CA VAL A 344 -18.71 12.98 29.10
C VAL A 344 -18.36 12.71 30.57
N ASP A 345 -19.34 12.77 31.47
CA ASP A 345 -19.14 12.57 32.91
C ASP A 345 -19.42 11.14 33.40
N LYS A 346 -19.74 10.20 32.49
CA LYS A 346 -20.00 8.81 32.87
C LYS A 346 -18.78 8.15 33.52
N SER A 347 -19.02 7.34 34.55
CA SER A 347 -17.98 6.69 35.35
C SER A 347 -17.25 5.57 34.62
N TYR A 348 -17.86 4.96 33.60
CA TYR A 348 -17.24 3.89 32.82
C TYR A 348 -16.22 4.41 31.79
N LEU A 349 -16.20 5.72 31.51
CA LEU A 349 -15.27 6.30 30.55
C LEU A 349 -13.88 6.44 31.15
N SER A 350 -12.87 6.00 30.39
CA SER A 350 -11.46 6.28 30.70
C SER A 350 -11.18 7.79 30.63
N LEU A 351 -10.11 8.25 31.28
CA LEU A 351 -9.72 9.67 31.24
C LEU A 351 -9.52 10.16 29.79
N LEU A 352 -8.92 9.32 28.94
CA LEU A 352 -8.68 9.62 27.53
C LEU A 352 -9.99 9.74 26.74
N ALA A 353 -10.93 8.80 26.94
CA ALA A 353 -12.25 8.86 26.30
C ALA A 353 -13.00 10.13 26.69
N LYS A 354 -12.94 10.54 27.97
CA LYS A 354 -13.52 11.81 28.42
C LYS A 354 -12.89 13.01 27.73
N ALA A 355 -11.57 13.02 27.59
CA ALA A 355 -10.88 14.10 26.90
C ALA A 355 -11.30 14.20 25.43
N GLU A 356 -11.38 13.08 24.71
CA GLU A 356 -11.83 13.11 23.31
C GLU A 356 -13.28 13.60 23.15
N LEU A 357 -14.19 13.20 24.05
CA LEU A 357 -15.56 13.71 24.05
C LEU A 357 -15.62 15.20 24.43
N LYS A 358 -14.76 15.68 25.34
CA LYS A 358 -14.66 17.11 25.69
C LYS A 358 -14.16 17.96 24.54
N LEU A 359 -13.17 17.46 23.78
CA LEU A 359 -12.67 18.15 22.58
C LEU A 359 -13.77 18.26 21.53
N GLU A 360 -14.47 17.17 21.23
CA GLU A 360 -15.61 17.17 20.30
C GLU A 360 -16.73 18.11 20.77
N LEU A 361 -17.09 18.07 22.06
CA LEU A 361 -18.07 18.98 22.65
C LEU A 361 -17.62 20.44 22.53
N GLY A 362 -16.33 20.73 22.75
CA GLY A 362 -15.77 22.06 22.54
C GLY A 362 -15.91 22.52 21.10
N ASP A 363 -15.64 21.65 20.12
CA ASP A 363 -15.78 21.95 18.69
C ASP A 363 -17.24 22.26 18.34
N ILE A 364 -18.20 21.52 18.89
CA ILE A 364 -19.63 21.76 18.69
C ILE A 364 -20.11 23.04 19.38
N LEU A 365 -19.57 23.38 20.56
CA LEU A 365 -19.86 24.66 21.24
C LEU A 365 -19.30 25.84 20.46
N LEU A 366 -18.11 25.71 19.87
CA LEU A 366 -17.55 26.74 19.00
C LEU A 366 -18.40 26.92 17.73
N LEU A 367 -18.90 25.82 17.18
CA LEU A 367 -19.85 25.81 16.06
C LEU A 367 -21.15 26.56 16.42
N SER A 368 -21.67 26.39 17.65
CA SER A 368 -22.88 27.10 18.13
C SER A 368 -22.64 28.60 18.42
N GLY A 369 -21.38 29.01 18.58
CA GLY A 369 -20.99 30.38 18.95
C GLY A 369 -20.69 30.56 20.44
N GLU A 370 -20.70 29.49 21.22
CA GLU A 370 -20.37 29.47 22.66
C GLU A 370 -18.86 29.39 22.90
N ILE A 371 -18.13 30.39 22.39
CA ILE A 371 -16.66 30.44 22.33
C ILE A 371 -16.01 30.19 23.70
N TRP A 372 -16.56 30.77 24.77
CA TRP A 372 -16.01 30.64 26.12
C TRP A 372 -16.25 29.25 26.73
N GLU A 373 -17.38 28.63 26.42
CA GLU A 373 -17.62 27.25 26.86
C GLU A 373 -16.70 26.28 26.13
N ALA A 374 -16.50 26.49 24.82
CA ALA A 374 -15.53 25.73 24.04
C ALA A 374 -14.12 25.82 24.63
N SER A 375 -13.63 27.04 24.89
CA SER A 375 -12.31 27.27 25.51
C SER A 375 -12.19 26.61 26.89
N LEU A 376 -13.25 26.63 27.70
CA LEU A 376 -13.26 25.94 28.99
C LEU A 376 -13.08 24.43 28.80
N ARG A 377 -13.75 23.80 27.84
CA ARG A 377 -13.60 22.36 27.57
C ARG A 377 -12.20 22.00 27.11
N TYR A 378 -11.63 22.77 26.18
CA TYR A 378 -10.25 22.57 25.73
C TYR A 378 -9.26 22.74 26.88
N SER A 379 -9.42 23.78 27.70
CA SER A 379 -8.54 24.06 28.85
C SER A 379 -8.57 22.96 29.90
N GLN A 380 -9.71 22.29 30.10
CA GLN A 380 -9.81 21.13 30.98
C GLN A 380 -8.94 19.97 30.45
N VAL A 381 -9.01 19.69 29.14
CA VAL A 381 -8.23 18.63 28.51
C VAL A 381 -6.74 18.96 28.54
N GLU A 382 -6.36 20.18 28.18
CA GLU A 382 -4.97 20.67 28.25
C GLU A 382 -4.38 20.49 29.67
N LYS A 383 -5.16 20.84 30.71
CA LYS A 383 -4.73 20.70 32.09
C LYS A 383 -4.55 19.23 32.51
N ASP A 384 -5.49 18.37 32.11
CA ASP A 384 -5.49 16.96 32.48
C ASP A 384 -4.39 16.17 31.73
N PHE A 385 -4.00 16.61 30.53
CA PHE A 385 -3.10 15.91 29.59
C PHE A 385 -1.89 16.76 29.16
N LYS A 386 -1.31 17.53 30.07
CA LYS A 386 -0.31 18.58 29.78
C LYS A 386 0.87 18.17 28.87
N TYR A 387 1.29 16.91 28.93
CA TYR A 387 2.45 16.41 28.17
C TYR A 387 2.08 15.42 27.07
N ASP A 388 0.80 15.06 26.96
CA ASP A 388 0.31 14.12 25.97
C ASP A 388 -0.15 14.86 24.70
N GLU A 389 -0.18 14.13 23.59
CA GLU A 389 -0.60 14.66 22.29
C GLU A 389 -2.00 15.28 22.33
N ILE A 390 -2.95 14.64 23.03
CA ILE A 390 -4.31 15.16 23.17
C ILE A 390 -4.37 16.50 23.93
N GLY A 391 -3.45 16.74 24.86
CA GLY A 391 -3.35 18.03 25.56
C GLY A 391 -2.69 19.11 24.70
N GLN A 392 -1.72 18.74 23.86
CA GLN A 392 -1.15 19.64 22.84
C GLN A 392 -2.23 20.06 21.82
N GLU A 393 -3.07 19.11 21.43
CA GLU A 393 -4.19 19.32 20.53
C GLU A 393 -5.27 20.23 21.16
N ALA A 394 -5.58 20.02 22.43
CA ALA A 394 -6.45 20.93 23.20
C ALA A 394 -5.89 22.35 23.28
N LYS A 395 -4.57 22.46 23.50
CA LYS A 395 -3.86 23.73 23.54
C LYS A 395 -3.88 24.45 22.19
N PHE A 396 -3.73 23.71 21.09
CA PHE A 396 -3.85 24.27 19.74
C PHE A 396 -5.25 24.82 19.48
N ARG A 397 -6.31 24.06 19.83
CA ARG A 397 -7.69 24.57 19.76
C ARG A 397 -7.90 25.84 20.60
N ASN A 398 -7.32 25.91 21.81
CA ASN A 398 -7.33 27.13 22.63
C ASN A 398 -6.58 28.31 21.97
N ALA A 399 -5.46 28.05 21.29
CA ALA A 399 -4.76 29.08 20.53
C ALA A 399 -5.63 29.60 19.37
N LYS A 400 -6.40 28.72 18.71
CA LYS A 400 -7.39 29.13 17.70
C LYS A 400 -8.51 29.98 18.28
N ILE A 401 -8.99 29.67 19.49
CA ILE A 401 -9.96 30.56 20.18
C ILE A 401 -9.37 31.96 20.34
N ALA A 402 -8.14 32.07 20.83
CA ALA A 402 -7.47 33.35 21.00
C ALA A 402 -7.38 34.13 19.67
N TYR A 403 -7.03 33.43 18.59
CA TYR A 403 -7.03 33.96 17.23
C TYR A 403 -8.42 34.47 16.80
N TYR A 404 -9.48 33.68 16.98
CA TYR A 404 -10.85 34.08 16.65
C TYR A 404 -11.36 35.25 17.51
N THR A 405 -10.85 35.40 18.73
CA THR A 405 -11.18 36.54 19.62
C THR A 405 -10.22 37.73 19.46
N HIS A 406 -9.38 37.70 18.43
CA HIS A 406 -8.42 38.76 18.07
C HIS A 406 -7.32 39.01 19.13
N ASP A 407 -7.07 38.07 20.03
CA ASP A 407 -5.92 38.10 20.94
C ASP A 407 -4.72 37.43 20.27
N PHE A 408 -4.22 38.07 19.22
CA PHE A 408 -3.16 37.50 18.39
C PHE A 408 -1.85 37.32 19.13
N LYS A 409 -1.55 38.18 20.11
CA LYS A 409 -0.35 38.04 20.96
C LYS A 409 -0.43 36.79 21.82
N TRP A 410 -1.59 36.53 22.41
CA TRP A 410 -1.79 35.30 23.17
C TRP A 410 -1.78 34.07 22.26
N ALA A 411 -2.47 34.13 21.11
CA ALA A 411 -2.45 33.06 20.11
C ALA A 411 -1.01 32.72 19.71
N GLN A 412 -0.21 33.72 19.32
CA GLN A 412 1.18 33.56 18.93
C GLN A 412 2.03 32.93 20.04
N ALA A 413 1.87 33.38 21.30
CA ALA A 413 2.62 32.82 22.43
C ALA A 413 2.30 31.33 22.66
N GLN A 414 1.04 30.91 22.46
CA GLN A 414 0.66 29.50 22.56
C GLN A 414 1.22 28.67 21.39
N LEU A 415 1.15 29.21 20.17
CA LEU A 415 1.64 28.56 18.96
C LEU A 415 3.16 28.39 18.97
N ASP A 416 3.91 29.38 19.47
CA ASP A 416 5.37 29.29 19.62
C ASP A 416 5.81 28.13 20.52
N VAL A 417 5.01 27.80 21.55
CA VAL A 417 5.25 26.61 22.36
C VAL A 417 4.93 25.32 21.60
N LEU A 418 3.88 25.34 20.77
CA LEU A 418 3.42 24.19 20.00
C LEU A 418 4.29 23.86 18.77
N LYS A 419 5.03 24.83 18.21
CA LYS A 419 6.05 24.56 17.18
C LYS A 419 7.13 23.58 17.63
N GLY A 420 7.41 23.55 18.94
CA GLY A 420 8.33 22.59 19.57
C GLY A 420 7.67 21.30 20.04
N ALA A 421 6.39 21.05 19.69
CA ALA A 421 5.65 19.88 20.13
C ALA A 421 6.26 18.58 19.56
N THR A 422 6.09 17.50 20.30
CA THR A 422 6.53 16.16 19.89
C THR A 422 5.70 15.58 18.76
N SER A 423 4.42 15.99 18.65
CA SER A 423 3.56 15.61 17.53
C SER A 423 3.88 16.47 16.31
N LYS A 424 4.32 15.83 15.22
CA LYS A 424 4.65 16.53 13.97
C LYS A 424 3.46 17.22 13.33
N LEU A 425 2.27 16.62 13.41
CA LEU A 425 1.05 17.19 12.81
C LEU A 425 0.67 18.48 13.53
N ILE A 426 0.59 18.45 14.86
CA ILE A 426 0.26 19.63 15.67
C ILE A 426 1.33 20.72 15.51
N ALA A 427 2.60 20.35 15.44
CA ALA A 427 3.69 21.31 15.22
C ALA A 427 3.57 22.00 13.84
N ASN A 428 3.18 21.27 12.81
CA ASN A 428 2.96 21.83 11.46
C ASN A 428 1.76 22.78 11.44
N ASP A 429 0.60 22.35 11.94
CA ASP A 429 -0.62 23.18 11.98
C ASP A 429 -0.39 24.45 12.82
N ALA A 430 0.34 24.33 13.94
CA ALA A 430 0.72 25.47 14.77
C ALA A 430 1.71 26.39 14.08
N MET A 431 2.62 25.84 13.26
CA MET A 431 3.58 26.63 12.49
C MET A 431 2.88 27.43 11.38
N GLU A 432 1.95 26.82 10.65
CA GLU A 432 1.17 27.48 9.58
C GLU A 432 0.39 28.69 10.14
N LEU A 433 -0.46 28.46 11.15
CA LEU A 433 -1.24 29.54 11.76
C LEU A 433 -0.34 30.64 12.34
N SER A 434 0.80 30.27 12.91
CA SER A 434 1.72 31.23 13.49
C SER A 434 2.48 32.04 12.45
N LEU A 435 2.84 31.46 11.32
CA LEU A 435 3.46 32.17 10.21
C LEU A 435 2.47 33.19 9.63
N MET A 436 1.23 32.78 9.35
CA MET A 436 0.18 33.68 8.87
C MET A 436 -0.06 34.86 9.82
N ILE A 437 -0.18 34.61 11.14
CA ILE A 437 -0.32 35.68 12.14
C ILE A 437 0.91 36.61 12.14
N SER A 438 2.12 36.04 12.10
CA SER A 438 3.36 36.83 12.16
C SER A 438 3.54 37.70 10.91
N ASP A 439 3.27 37.16 9.72
CA ASP A 439 3.40 37.84 8.44
C ASP A 439 2.34 38.93 8.26
N ALA A 440 1.14 38.72 8.80
CA ALA A 440 0.10 39.73 8.83
C ALA A 440 0.45 40.91 9.75
N ILE A 441 0.91 40.63 10.97
CA ILE A 441 1.23 41.67 11.97
C ILE A 441 2.50 42.44 11.60
N ALA A 442 3.45 41.82 10.89
CA ALA A 442 4.69 42.48 10.48
C ALA A 442 4.48 43.72 9.60
N ILE A 443 3.37 43.75 8.84
CA ILE A 443 3.08 44.80 7.86
C ILE A 443 2.01 45.79 8.38
N ASP A 444 1.08 45.35 9.22
CA ASP A 444 -0.02 46.19 9.72
C ASP A 444 -0.15 46.22 11.25
N THR A 445 0.16 47.37 11.84
CA THR A 445 0.01 47.61 13.29
C THR A 445 -1.44 47.74 13.76
N LEU A 446 -2.40 47.93 12.83
CA LEU A 446 -3.82 48.08 13.16
C LEU A 446 -4.53 46.74 13.34
N GLU A 447 -3.89 45.62 12.97
CA GLU A 447 -4.38 44.22 13.11
C GLU A 447 -5.76 43.95 12.46
N ARG A 448 -6.35 44.94 11.78
CA ARG A 448 -7.72 44.93 11.28
C ARG A 448 -7.94 43.95 10.12
N PRO A 449 -7.04 43.83 9.13
CA PRO A 449 -7.16 42.82 8.09
C PRO A 449 -7.13 41.39 8.68
N LEU A 450 -6.25 41.17 9.66
CA LEU A 450 -6.14 39.88 10.36
C LEU A 450 -7.38 39.56 11.19
N ALA A 451 -7.96 40.55 11.88
CA ALA A 451 -9.23 40.40 12.61
C ALA A 451 -10.38 40.02 11.68
N MET A 452 -10.50 40.69 10.53
CA MET A 452 -11.51 40.34 9.53
C MET A 452 -11.30 38.93 8.96
N PHE A 453 -10.03 38.52 8.77
CA PHE A 453 -9.71 37.17 8.31
C PHE A 453 -10.05 36.11 9.38
N ALA A 454 -9.72 36.37 10.65
CA ALA A 454 -10.08 35.51 11.78
C ALA A 454 -11.60 35.35 11.94
N ASP A 455 -12.37 36.43 11.73
CA ASP A 455 -13.83 36.39 11.71
C ASP A 455 -14.35 35.53 10.55
N ALA A 456 -13.74 35.63 9.37
CA ALA A 456 -14.07 34.80 8.22
C ALA A 456 -13.78 33.32 8.50
N ASP A 457 -12.62 33.00 9.09
CA ASP A 457 -12.25 31.63 9.47
C ASP A 457 -13.19 31.03 10.53
N LEU A 458 -13.62 31.84 11.52
CA LEU A 458 -14.64 31.42 12.47
C LEU A 458 -15.98 31.13 11.77
N LEU A 459 -16.38 31.95 10.79
CA LEU A 459 -17.58 31.72 10.00
C LEU A 459 -17.48 30.43 9.18
N VAL A 460 -16.32 30.14 8.59
CA VAL A 460 -16.06 28.85 7.90
C VAL A 460 -16.20 27.69 8.87
N PHE A 461 -15.58 27.78 10.05
CA PHE A 461 -15.71 26.76 11.09
C PHE A 461 -17.18 26.55 11.49
N GLN A 462 -17.96 27.63 11.56
CA GLN A 462 -19.40 27.62 11.87
C GLN A 462 -20.30 27.16 10.72
N ASN A 463 -19.74 26.68 9.60
CA ASN A 463 -20.47 26.34 8.37
C ASN A 463 -21.31 27.51 7.81
N LYS A 464 -20.90 28.75 8.09
CA LYS A 464 -21.52 29.99 7.58
C LYS A 464 -20.72 30.51 6.37
N ASP A 465 -20.42 29.62 5.43
CA ASP A 465 -19.49 29.88 4.33
C ASP A 465 -19.89 31.06 3.44
N SER A 466 -21.20 31.30 3.26
CA SER A 466 -21.69 32.47 2.51
C SER A 466 -21.32 33.80 3.19
N LEU A 467 -21.36 33.85 4.53
CA LEU A 467 -20.95 35.05 5.28
C LEU A 467 -19.42 35.15 5.30
N ALA A 468 -18.70 34.03 5.39
CA ALA A 468 -17.25 34.00 5.31
C ALA A 468 -16.77 34.59 3.96
N LEU A 469 -17.36 34.18 2.84
CA LEU A 469 -17.02 34.71 1.51
C LEU A 469 -17.21 36.24 1.44
N LEU A 470 -18.30 36.78 2.01
CA LEU A 470 -18.53 38.23 2.05
C LEU A 470 -17.46 38.95 2.89
N ALA A 471 -17.04 38.36 4.01
CA ALA A 471 -15.96 38.90 4.82
C ALA A 471 -14.62 38.89 4.05
N LEU A 472 -14.30 37.78 3.38
CA LEU A 472 -13.11 37.61 2.55
C LEU A 472 -13.08 38.60 1.37
N ASP A 473 -14.20 38.80 0.67
CA ASP A 473 -14.33 39.81 -0.40
C ASP A 473 -14.11 41.24 0.11
N SER A 474 -14.57 41.52 1.33
CA SER A 474 -14.38 42.83 1.97
C SER A 474 -12.91 43.10 2.26
N ILE A 475 -12.13 42.09 2.69
CA ILE A 475 -10.69 42.22 2.90
C ILE A 475 -9.99 42.58 1.60
N SER A 476 -10.28 41.83 0.51
CA SER A 476 -9.69 42.09 -0.82
C SER A 476 -10.00 43.51 -1.34
N THR A 477 -11.16 44.06 -0.98
CA THR A 477 -11.60 45.39 -1.42
C THR A 477 -10.97 46.52 -0.58
N LEU A 478 -10.92 46.35 0.75
CA LEU A 478 -10.48 47.38 1.68
C LEU A 478 -8.96 47.45 1.85
N PHE A 479 -8.26 46.32 1.64
CA PHE A 479 -6.83 46.18 1.90
C PHE A 479 -6.10 45.60 0.68
N SER A 480 -6.29 46.23 -0.49
CA SER A 480 -5.61 45.83 -1.72
C SER A 480 -4.09 45.88 -1.55
N GLY A 481 -3.40 44.77 -1.79
CA GLY A 481 -1.95 44.65 -1.66
C GLY A 481 -1.44 44.21 -0.28
N HIS A 482 -2.31 43.87 0.67
CA HIS A 482 -1.88 43.28 1.95
C HIS A 482 -1.27 41.88 1.76
N SER A 483 -0.37 41.48 2.66
CA SER A 483 0.24 40.14 2.71
C SER A 483 -0.71 39.00 3.05
N LEU A 484 -1.98 39.29 3.37
CA LEU A 484 -2.99 38.27 3.74
C LEU A 484 -3.83 37.85 2.53
N LEU A 485 -3.57 38.42 1.35
CA LEU A 485 -4.44 38.23 0.19
C LEU A 485 -4.28 36.85 -0.44
N ASP A 486 -3.11 36.23 -0.34
CA ASP A 486 -2.91 34.80 -0.62
C ASP A 486 -3.70 33.93 0.36
N ASP A 487 -3.69 34.21 1.67
CA ASP A 487 -4.53 33.50 2.64
C ASP A 487 -6.03 33.63 2.30
N VAL A 488 -6.47 34.83 1.90
CA VAL A 488 -7.85 35.08 1.46
C VAL A 488 -8.20 34.26 0.22
N LEU A 489 -7.32 34.22 -0.78
CA LEU A 489 -7.52 33.42 -1.99
C LEU A 489 -7.55 31.93 -1.66
N TYR A 490 -6.66 31.47 -0.78
CA TYR A 490 -6.56 30.08 -0.40
C TYR A 490 -7.81 29.62 0.37
N ARG A 491 -8.29 30.43 1.32
CA ARG A 491 -9.55 30.13 2.03
C ARG A 491 -10.75 30.09 1.09
N LYS A 492 -10.81 30.99 0.09
CA LYS A 492 -11.84 30.94 -0.97
C LYS A 492 -11.74 29.66 -1.81
N ALA A 493 -10.52 29.21 -2.15
CA ALA A 493 -10.31 27.95 -2.84
C ALA A 493 -10.85 26.78 -2.02
N GLN A 494 -10.52 26.71 -0.74
CA GLN A 494 -11.00 25.65 0.17
C GLN A 494 -12.53 25.63 0.29
N ILE A 495 -13.18 26.80 0.40
CA ILE A 495 -14.66 26.89 0.38
C ILE A 495 -15.20 26.39 -0.96
N ALA A 496 -14.60 26.77 -2.09
CA ALA A 496 -15.02 26.30 -3.41
C ALA A 496 -14.88 24.78 -3.55
N LEU A 497 -13.78 24.20 -3.06
CA LEU A 497 -13.57 22.75 -3.01
C LEU A 497 -14.61 22.04 -2.15
N LYS A 498 -14.94 22.58 -0.98
CA LYS A 498 -16.00 22.06 -0.10
C LYS A 498 -17.37 21.96 -0.80
N TYR A 499 -17.65 22.80 -1.79
CA TYR A 499 -18.90 22.73 -2.56
C TYR A 499 -18.75 22.08 -3.94
N GLY A 500 -17.63 21.40 -4.21
CA GLY A 500 -17.36 20.74 -5.49
C GLY A 500 -17.20 21.72 -6.67
N LYS A 501 -16.97 23.00 -6.39
CA LYS A 501 -16.78 24.07 -7.38
C LYS A 501 -15.32 24.09 -7.84
N HIS A 502 -14.84 22.97 -8.36
CA HIS A 502 -13.41 22.77 -8.70
C HIS A 502 -12.86 23.85 -9.64
N ASN A 503 -13.64 24.31 -10.63
CA ASN A 503 -13.20 25.37 -11.54
C ASN A 503 -13.02 26.72 -10.84
N GLU A 504 -13.87 27.07 -9.86
CA GLU A 504 -13.70 28.29 -9.07
C GLU A 504 -12.45 28.18 -8.19
N ALA A 505 -12.21 27.01 -7.58
CA ALA A 505 -11.02 26.75 -6.79
C ALA A 505 -9.74 26.92 -7.60
N VAL A 506 -9.68 26.36 -8.82
CA VAL A 506 -8.53 26.51 -9.74
C VAL A 506 -8.18 27.98 -9.96
N VAL A 507 -9.18 28.84 -10.20
CA VAL A 507 -8.94 30.28 -10.42
C VAL A 507 -8.27 30.93 -9.22
N PHE A 508 -8.70 30.60 -8.00
CA PHE A 508 -8.08 31.13 -6.78
C PHE A 508 -6.66 30.60 -6.58
N LEU A 509 -6.44 29.29 -6.76
CA LEU A 509 -5.12 28.66 -6.63
C LEU A 509 -4.12 29.20 -7.66
N GLU A 510 -4.52 29.34 -8.92
CA GLU A 510 -3.69 29.95 -9.97
C GLU A 510 -3.36 31.41 -9.66
N SER A 511 -4.30 32.14 -9.05
CA SER A 511 -4.06 33.53 -8.63
C SER A 511 -2.98 33.64 -7.55
N ILE A 512 -2.93 32.69 -6.61
CA ILE A 512 -1.86 32.61 -5.61
C ILE A 512 -0.51 32.39 -6.30
N LEU A 513 -0.43 31.41 -7.21
CA LEU A 513 0.81 31.07 -7.91
C LEU A 513 1.32 32.21 -8.81
N LEU A 514 0.42 33.05 -9.32
CA LEU A 514 0.78 34.19 -10.16
C LEU A 514 1.23 35.41 -9.34
N ALA A 515 0.50 35.74 -8.26
CA ALA A 515 0.72 36.96 -7.50
C ALA A 515 1.70 36.78 -6.32
N TYR A 516 1.79 35.56 -5.77
CA TYR A 516 2.56 35.22 -4.58
C TYR A 516 3.44 33.95 -4.78
N PRO A 517 4.27 33.88 -5.84
CA PRO A 517 5.07 32.68 -6.13
C PRO A 517 6.14 32.33 -5.09
N PHE A 518 6.40 33.24 -4.13
CA PHE A 518 7.32 33.00 -3.01
C PHE A 518 6.61 33.10 -1.65
N GLY A 519 5.27 33.16 -1.66
CA GLY A 519 4.45 33.20 -0.45
C GLY A 519 4.42 31.84 0.26
N VAL A 520 3.99 31.85 1.52
CA VAL A 520 3.95 30.65 2.37
C VAL A 520 3.02 29.57 1.82
N LEU A 521 1.96 29.97 1.09
CA LEU A 521 0.94 29.07 0.53
C LEU A 521 1.17 28.67 -0.93
N ALA A 522 2.30 29.05 -1.53
CA ALA A 522 2.55 28.82 -2.95
C ALA A 522 2.71 27.33 -3.26
N ASP A 523 3.36 26.57 -2.39
CA ASP A 523 3.51 25.12 -2.54
C ASP A 523 2.21 24.36 -2.23
N ASP A 524 1.45 24.78 -1.21
CA ASP A 524 0.09 24.28 -0.95
C ASP A 524 -0.82 24.45 -2.16
N ALA A 525 -0.88 25.66 -2.72
CA ALA A 525 -1.73 25.94 -3.87
C ALA A 525 -1.30 25.14 -5.11
N LEU A 526 0.00 24.93 -5.30
CA LEU A 526 0.52 24.13 -6.40
C LEU A 526 0.18 22.64 -6.24
N PHE A 527 0.27 22.13 -5.01
CA PHE A 527 -0.07 20.74 -4.71
C PHE A 527 -1.57 20.47 -4.91
N GLU A 528 -2.44 21.31 -4.35
CA GLU A 528 -3.90 21.17 -4.53
C GLU A 528 -4.30 21.25 -6.01
N LEU A 529 -3.69 22.17 -6.78
CA LEU A 529 -3.94 22.28 -8.21
C LEU A 529 -3.50 21.03 -8.97
N ALA A 530 -2.39 20.41 -8.56
CA ALA A 530 -1.93 19.13 -9.12
C ALA A 530 -2.91 17.99 -8.81
N GLU A 531 -3.39 17.90 -7.57
CA GLU A 531 -4.36 16.89 -7.15
C GLU A 531 -5.71 17.01 -7.89
N LEU A 532 -6.21 18.23 -8.10
CA LEU A 532 -7.42 18.46 -8.90
C LEU A 532 -7.26 17.96 -10.33
N ASN A 533 -6.10 18.21 -10.94
CA ASN A 533 -5.82 17.72 -12.28
C ASN A 533 -5.68 16.19 -12.33
N ASP A 534 -5.07 15.58 -11.31
CA ASP A 534 -4.90 14.12 -11.21
C ASP A 534 -6.26 13.42 -11.01
N LYS A 535 -6.99 13.80 -9.94
CA LYS A 535 -8.13 13.04 -9.43
C LYS A 535 -9.47 13.45 -10.05
N GLU A 536 -9.74 14.76 -10.12
CA GLU A 536 -11.06 15.27 -10.53
C GLU A 536 -11.14 15.46 -12.05
N PHE A 537 -10.19 16.20 -12.65
CA PHE A 537 -10.20 16.48 -14.09
C PHE A 537 -9.59 15.37 -14.94
N LYS A 538 -8.84 14.43 -14.33
CA LYS A 538 -8.12 13.35 -15.00
C LYS A 538 -7.20 13.85 -16.13
N ASN A 539 -6.65 15.05 -15.95
CA ASN A 539 -5.68 15.67 -16.84
C ASN A 539 -4.26 15.29 -16.42
N ILE A 540 -3.87 14.07 -16.78
CA ILE A 540 -2.61 13.43 -16.36
C ILE A 540 -1.39 14.28 -16.72
N GLU A 541 -1.35 14.86 -17.93
CA GLU A 541 -0.18 15.63 -18.37
C GLU A 541 -0.03 16.94 -17.58
N LYS A 542 -1.13 17.63 -17.28
CA LYS A 542 -1.07 18.82 -16.44
C LYS A 542 -0.73 18.49 -14.99
N ALA A 543 -1.27 17.41 -14.45
CA ALA A 543 -0.92 16.93 -13.11
C ALA A 543 0.58 16.63 -12.98
N LYS A 544 1.17 15.94 -13.97
CA LYS A 544 2.63 15.69 -14.02
C LYS A 544 3.44 16.98 -14.01
N GLU A 545 3.07 17.94 -14.86
CA GLU A 545 3.74 19.25 -14.94
C GLU A 545 3.74 19.95 -13.57
N LEU A 546 2.59 20.00 -12.91
CA LEU A 546 2.44 20.68 -11.62
C LEU A 546 3.19 19.98 -10.48
N TYR A 547 3.12 18.65 -10.40
CA TYR A 547 3.91 17.90 -9.42
C TYR A 547 5.40 18.04 -9.65
N GLN A 548 5.85 18.01 -10.91
CA GLN A 548 7.26 18.25 -11.24
C GLN A 548 7.68 19.66 -10.81
N ARG A 549 6.85 20.67 -11.11
CA ARG A 549 7.13 22.05 -10.74
C ARG A 549 7.24 22.23 -9.23
N LEU A 550 6.40 21.54 -8.44
CA LEU A 550 6.51 21.54 -6.98
C LEU A 550 7.88 21.01 -6.50
N LEU A 551 8.35 19.92 -7.10
CA LEU A 551 9.63 19.31 -6.75
C LEU A 551 10.84 20.17 -7.12
N GLU A 552 10.72 21.00 -8.16
CA GLU A 552 11.79 21.86 -8.66
C GLU A 552 11.82 23.23 -7.95
N GLU A 553 10.66 23.86 -7.79
CA GLU A 553 10.52 25.23 -7.27
C GLU A 553 10.40 25.26 -5.73
N TYR A 554 9.83 24.23 -5.10
CA TYR A 554 9.56 24.19 -3.66
C TYR A 554 10.16 22.93 -2.99
N PRO A 555 11.49 22.74 -3.03
CA PRO A 555 12.14 21.54 -2.47
C PRO A 555 12.02 21.41 -0.95
N GLY A 556 11.62 22.48 -0.24
CA GLY A 556 11.34 22.49 1.20
C GLY A 556 9.89 22.19 1.56
N SER A 557 9.00 22.00 0.58
CA SER A 557 7.58 21.77 0.82
C SER A 557 7.32 20.46 1.57
N LEU A 558 6.31 20.47 2.44
CA LEU A 558 5.82 19.26 3.12
C LEU A 558 5.28 18.22 2.14
N TYR A 559 4.88 18.64 0.93
CA TYR A 559 4.30 17.78 -0.09
C TYR A 559 5.31 17.08 -1.01
N VAL A 560 6.62 17.36 -0.88
CA VAL A 560 7.66 16.82 -1.79
C VAL A 560 7.62 15.29 -1.88
N VAL A 561 7.39 14.60 -0.76
CA VAL A 561 7.36 13.13 -0.72
C VAL A 561 6.17 12.60 -1.50
N GLU A 562 4.97 13.13 -1.23
CA GLU A 562 3.74 12.68 -1.89
C GLU A 562 3.70 13.10 -3.36
N ALA A 563 4.11 14.34 -3.69
CA ALA A 563 4.22 14.81 -5.07
C ALA A 563 5.17 13.92 -5.90
N ARG A 564 6.30 13.49 -5.34
CA ARG A 564 7.22 12.55 -6.00
C ARG A 564 6.57 11.19 -6.23
N LYS A 565 5.83 10.68 -5.25
CA LYS A 565 5.10 9.42 -5.36
C LYS A 565 4.07 9.49 -6.49
N ARG A 566 3.22 10.53 -6.48
CA ARG A 566 2.18 10.79 -7.49
C ARG A 566 2.77 10.96 -8.88
N PHE A 567 3.82 11.78 -9.03
CA PHE A 567 4.50 11.99 -10.30
C PHE A 567 5.03 10.67 -10.91
N ARG A 568 5.64 9.80 -10.09
CA ARG A 568 6.11 8.47 -10.53
C ARG A 568 4.98 7.55 -10.95
N MET A 569 3.89 7.51 -10.18
CA MET A 569 2.69 6.74 -10.51
C MET A 569 2.12 7.18 -11.87
N LEU A 570 1.99 8.50 -12.09
CA LEU A 570 1.48 9.06 -13.34
C LEU A 570 2.41 8.81 -14.53
N ARG A 571 3.71 8.67 -14.30
CA ARG A 571 4.70 8.29 -15.34
C ARG A 571 4.66 6.80 -15.69
N GLY A 572 4.03 5.97 -14.86
CA GLY A 572 4.00 4.52 -15.02
C GLY A 572 5.21 3.80 -14.43
N ASP A 573 5.94 4.43 -13.50
CA ASP A 573 6.98 3.75 -12.74
C ASP A 573 6.35 2.82 -11.69
N THR A 574 6.98 1.67 -11.43
CA THR A 574 6.66 0.86 -10.25
C THR A 574 7.10 1.62 -8.99
N VAL A 575 6.15 1.96 -8.12
CA VAL A 575 6.42 2.72 -6.89
C VAL A 575 6.38 1.75 -5.71
N ASP A 576 7.52 1.65 -5.00
CA ASP A 576 7.67 0.85 -3.77
C ASP A 576 6.86 1.40 -2.59
#